data_AF-A0A663E1Q9-F1
#
_entry.id   AF-A0A663E1Q9-F1
#
_cell.length_a   1.000
_cell.length_b   1.000
_cell.length_c   1.000
_cell.angle_alpha   90.00
_cell.angle_beta   90.00
_cell.angle_gamma   90.00
#
_symmetry.space_group_name_H-M   'P 1'
#
loop_
_entity.id
_entity.type
_entity.pdbx_description
1 polymer ?
#
loop_
_entity_poly.entity_id
_entity_poly.type
_entity_poly.pdbx_seq_one_letter_code
_entity_poly.pdbx_strand_id
1 'polypeptide(L)'
;MPLPHPQPCCLLLLAAPSSCCCWSCLCWVAAVLVGHWLTPVFSPLSSPSPGSVVRAALTQPPSVSANVGQTVQITCSGSSSSSDGVGWYQQKVPGSAPVTVIYSSNKRPSGIPSRFSGSKPGSTGTLTITGVQAKDEAVYYCGGWDSSSSYGVW
;
A
#
# COMPACT_ATOMS: atom_id res chain seq x y z
N MET A 1 6.95 15.33 -18.07
CA MET A 1 7.29 15.22 -16.63
C MET A 1 6.86 13.85 -16.16
N PRO A 2 7.79 12.92 -15.89
CA PRO A 2 7.44 11.60 -15.40
C PRO A 2 6.84 11.75 -14.00
N LEU A 3 5.59 11.33 -13.84
CA LEU A 3 4.92 11.25 -12.55
C LEU A 3 5.77 10.32 -11.65
N PRO A 4 6.06 10.72 -10.39
CA PRO A 4 6.79 9.84 -9.48
C PRO A 4 6.00 8.54 -9.35
N HIS A 5 6.64 7.41 -9.66
CA HIS A 5 6.03 6.11 -9.47
C HIS A 5 5.62 5.96 -8.00
N PRO A 6 4.31 5.85 -7.68
CA PRO A 6 3.89 5.58 -6.31
C PRO A 6 4.54 4.25 -5.90
N GLN A 7 5.31 4.28 -4.82
CA GLN A 7 5.87 3.06 -4.25
C GLN A 7 4.69 2.14 -3.87
N PRO A 8 4.81 0.82 -4.02
CA PRO A 8 3.76 -0.10 -3.58
C PRO A 8 3.62 -0.01 -2.06
N CYS A 9 2.63 0.74 -1.58
CA CYS A 9 2.56 1.09 -0.16
C CYS A 9 2.11 -0.10 0.73
N CYS A 10 1.38 -1.10 0.22
CA CYS A 10 1.15 -2.37 0.92
C CYS A 10 0.78 -3.53 -0.03
N LEU A 11 1.45 -4.67 0.10
CA LEU A 11 1.09 -5.91 -0.62
C LEU A 11 0.26 -6.85 0.28
N LEU A 12 -0.95 -7.22 -0.14
CA LEU A 12 -1.71 -8.28 0.54
C LEU A 12 -1.40 -9.62 -0.11
N LEU A 13 -0.83 -10.54 0.66
CA LEU A 13 -0.51 -11.90 0.24
C LEU A 13 -1.48 -12.91 0.85
N LEU A 14 -1.80 -13.96 0.10
CA LEU A 14 -2.45 -15.13 0.70
C LEU A 14 -1.39 -15.91 1.47
N ALA A 15 -1.63 -16.11 2.77
CA ALA A 15 -0.85 -17.09 3.50
C ALA A 15 -1.13 -18.47 2.86
N ALA A 16 -0.09 -19.13 2.37
CA ALA A 16 -0.23 -20.48 1.84
C ALA A 16 -0.76 -21.38 2.97
N PRO A 17 -1.86 -22.12 2.78
CA PRO A 17 -2.21 -23.16 3.73
C PRO A 17 -1.07 -24.17 3.71
N SER A 18 -0.61 -24.58 4.88
CA SER A 18 0.48 -25.55 5.11
C SER A 18 0.26 -26.94 4.48
N SER A 19 -0.74 -27.09 3.62
CA SER A 19 -1.17 -28.35 2.99
C SER A 19 -1.74 -28.23 1.57
N CYS A 20 -1.68 -27.08 0.87
CA CYS A 20 -2.09 -27.03 -0.54
C CYS A 20 -1.03 -26.43 -1.46
N CYS A 21 -0.34 -27.33 -2.17
CA CYS A 21 0.29 -27.09 -3.45
C CYS A 21 -0.73 -26.46 -4.42
N CYS A 22 -0.73 -25.14 -4.58
CA CYS A 22 -1.32 -24.50 -5.74
C CYS A 22 -0.15 -23.97 -6.58
N TRP A 23 -0.05 -24.44 -7.82
CA TRP A 23 1.11 -24.40 -8.72
C TRP A 23 1.58 -22.99 -9.16
N SER A 24 1.20 -21.93 -8.45
CA SER A 24 1.63 -20.55 -8.76
C SER A 24 2.88 -20.09 -7.98
N CYS A 25 3.46 -20.94 -7.12
CA CYS A 25 4.60 -20.61 -6.25
C CYS A 25 6.01 -20.76 -6.88
N LEU A 26 6.14 -20.72 -8.20
CA LEU A 26 7.46 -20.64 -8.86
C LEU A 26 7.51 -19.46 -9.80
N CYS A 27 7.72 -18.26 -9.26
CA CYS A 27 8.36 -17.17 -10.02
C CYS A 27 9.01 -16.05 -9.19
N TRP A 28 8.95 -16.03 -7.85
CA TRP A 28 9.49 -14.90 -7.08
C TRP A 28 10.52 -15.23 -5.98
N VAL A 29 10.99 -16.47 -5.87
CA VAL A 29 12.03 -16.81 -4.88
C VAL A 29 13.21 -17.56 -5.51
N ALA A 30 13.87 -16.92 -6.48
CA ALA A 30 15.19 -17.36 -6.96
C ALA A 30 16.01 -16.16 -7.48
N ALA A 31 16.61 -15.42 -6.53
CA ALA A 31 17.75 -14.50 -6.63
C ALA A 31 17.51 -13.48 -5.49
N VAL A 32 18.25 -13.45 -4.39
CA VAL A 32 19.67 -13.09 -4.34
C VAL A 32 20.28 -13.71 -3.09
N LEU A 33 21.19 -14.67 -3.27
CA LEU A 33 22.21 -15.02 -2.28
C LEU A 33 23.48 -15.39 -3.04
N VAL A 34 24.38 -14.44 -3.31
CA VAL A 34 25.85 -14.54 -3.15
C VAL A 34 26.47 -13.14 -3.30
N GLY A 35 27.38 -12.76 -2.40
CA GLY A 35 28.50 -11.85 -2.75
C GLY A 35 28.70 -10.63 -1.86
N HIS A 36 29.49 -10.79 -0.80
CA HIS A 36 30.02 -9.71 0.02
C HIS A 36 31.30 -9.05 -0.59
N TRP A 37 31.55 -7.81 -0.15
CA TRP A 37 32.81 -7.02 -0.15
C TRP A 37 33.24 -6.31 -1.45
N LEU A 38 33.16 -4.96 -1.44
CA LEU A 38 34.26 -4.00 -1.63
C LEU A 38 33.70 -2.56 -1.52
N THR A 39 34.13 -1.79 -0.52
CA THR A 39 33.86 -0.35 -0.40
C THR A 39 34.84 0.46 -1.23
N PRO A 40 34.41 1.55 -1.88
CA PRO A 40 35.30 2.66 -2.18
C PRO A 40 34.94 3.87 -1.33
N VAL A 41 35.94 4.36 -0.61
CA VAL A 41 35.98 5.67 0.06
C VAL A 41 35.81 6.76 -0.99
N PHE A 42 34.81 7.63 -0.82
CA PHE A 42 34.76 8.94 -1.49
C PHE A 42 34.45 10.05 -0.46
N SER A 43 35.32 11.05 -0.48
CA SER A 43 35.46 12.19 0.45
C SER A 43 34.23 13.12 0.52
N PRO A 44 34.08 13.93 1.58
CA PRO A 44 32.88 14.73 1.81
C PRO A 44 32.96 16.03 1.00
N LEU A 45 32.03 16.22 0.07
CA LEU A 45 31.77 17.53 -0.52
C LEU A 45 30.55 18.13 0.17
N SER A 46 30.82 19.13 1.00
CA SER A 46 29.83 19.96 1.68
C SER A 46 29.08 20.82 0.66
N SER A 47 27.75 20.90 0.80
CA SER A 47 26.85 22.03 0.45
C SER A 47 25.55 21.54 -0.20
N PRO A 48 24.52 22.39 -0.19
CA PRO A 48 23.70 22.85 0.93
C PRO A 48 22.46 21.97 1.05
N SER A 49 21.93 21.79 2.26
CA SER A 49 20.63 21.12 2.46
C SER A 49 19.56 21.80 1.61
N PRO A 50 18.95 21.14 0.61
CA PRO A 50 17.65 21.57 0.13
C PRO A 50 16.72 21.36 1.32
N GLY A 51 16.10 22.45 1.79
CA GLY A 51 15.17 22.41 2.91
C GLY A 51 14.28 21.18 2.82
N SER A 52 14.22 20.42 3.91
CA SER A 52 13.34 19.26 4.04
C SER A 52 11.91 19.75 3.90
N VAL A 53 11.41 19.73 2.67
CA VAL A 53 9.97 19.72 2.42
C VAL A 53 9.50 18.38 2.98
N VAL A 54 9.00 18.41 4.22
CA VAL A 54 8.20 17.30 4.75
C VAL A 54 6.93 17.29 3.94
N ARG A 55 6.98 16.62 2.78
CA ARG A 55 5.78 16.19 2.10
C ARG A 55 5.14 15.19 3.05
N ALA A 56 3.92 15.45 3.51
CA ALA A 56 3.17 14.46 4.26
C ALA A 56 3.18 13.17 3.42
N ALA A 57 3.86 12.13 3.91
CA ALA A 57 3.95 10.85 3.24
C ALA A 57 3.01 9.91 3.98
N LEU A 58 2.14 9.22 3.24
CA LEU A 58 1.33 8.17 3.83
C LEU A 58 2.21 6.96 4.14
N THR A 59 2.06 6.41 5.34
CA THR A 59 2.81 5.24 5.79
C THR A 59 1.87 4.06 5.88
N GLN A 60 2.21 2.98 5.17
CA GLN A 60 1.49 1.72 5.14
C GLN A 60 2.44 0.56 5.50
N PRO A 61 1.93 -0.59 5.98
CA PRO A 61 2.75 -1.77 6.18
C PRO A 61 3.25 -2.30 4.82
N PRO A 62 4.50 -2.79 4.71
CA PRO A 62 5.06 -3.23 3.43
C PRO A 62 4.29 -4.43 2.86
N SER A 63 3.82 -5.33 3.74
CA SER A 63 2.98 -6.45 3.35
C SER A 63 2.11 -6.90 4.51
N VAL A 64 0.95 -7.46 4.18
CA VAL A 64 0.08 -8.17 5.13
C VAL A 64 -0.26 -9.53 4.53
N SER A 65 -0.36 -10.56 5.36
CA SER A 65 -0.76 -11.89 4.91
C SER A 65 -2.03 -12.36 5.60
N ALA A 66 -2.89 -13.08 4.86
CA ALA A 66 -4.12 -13.64 5.39
C ALA A 66 -4.50 -14.94 4.68
N ASN A 67 -5.07 -15.89 5.41
CA ASN A 67 -5.64 -17.10 4.81
C ASN A 67 -7.01 -16.79 4.19
N VAL A 68 -7.43 -17.62 3.23
CA VAL A 68 -8.80 -17.55 2.69
C VAL A 68 -9.82 -17.70 3.82
N GLY A 69 -10.84 -16.83 3.82
CA GLY A 69 -11.88 -16.79 4.86
C GLY A 69 -11.52 -15.95 6.09
N GLN A 70 -10.26 -15.57 6.29
CA GLN A 70 -9.87 -14.69 7.39
C GLN A 70 -10.28 -13.24 7.15
N THR A 71 -10.21 -12.43 8.20
CA THR A 71 -10.32 -10.98 8.11
C THR A 71 -8.93 -10.37 8.18
N VAL A 72 -8.65 -9.43 7.27
CA VAL A 72 -7.40 -8.69 7.25
C VAL A 72 -7.66 -7.19 7.35
N GLN A 73 -6.74 -6.50 8.03
CA GLN A 73 -6.76 -5.05 8.16
C GLN A 73 -5.47 -4.46 7.60
N ILE A 74 -5.61 -3.48 6.72
CA ILE A 74 -4.50 -2.72 6.13
C ILE A 74 -4.63 -1.29 6.64
N THR A 75 -3.57 -0.76 7.24
CA THR A 75 -3.56 0.58 7.83
C THR A 75 -2.77 1.56 6.98
N CYS A 76 -3.16 2.83 7.07
CA CYS A 76 -2.54 3.95 6.38
C CYS A 76 -2.49 5.14 7.34
N SER A 77 -1.30 5.47 7.83
CA SER A 77 -1.05 6.56 8.77
C SER A 77 -0.48 7.78 8.04
N GLY A 78 -0.59 8.97 8.65
CA GLY A 78 -0.04 10.20 8.08
C GLY A 78 -1.04 10.97 7.21
N SER A 79 -2.29 10.52 7.13
CA SER A 79 -3.38 11.34 6.61
C SER A 79 -3.65 12.49 7.58
N SER A 80 -3.94 13.68 7.04
CA SER A 80 -4.33 14.84 7.84
C SER A 80 -5.46 14.49 8.79
N SER A 81 -5.44 15.04 10.01
CA SER A 81 -6.52 14.85 11.00
C SER A 81 -7.79 15.60 10.62
N SER A 82 -7.76 16.43 9.57
CA SER A 82 -8.93 17.06 8.99
C SER A 82 -9.95 16.00 8.53
N SER A 83 -11.19 16.45 8.38
CA SER A 83 -12.34 15.69 7.85
C SER A 83 -12.15 15.15 6.43
N ASP A 84 -10.97 15.35 5.85
CA ASP A 84 -10.60 14.89 4.53
C ASP A 84 -10.58 13.35 4.51
N GLY A 85 -11.29 12.76 3.55
CA GLY A 85 -11.48 11.32 3.48
C GLY A 85 -10.22 10.58 3.01
N VAL A 86 -10.10 9.31 3.40
CA VAL A 86 -9.09 8.37 2.85
C VAL A 86 -9.74 7.50 1.78
N GLY A 87 -9.12 7.43 0.61
CA GLY A 87 -9.45 6.48 -0.45
C GLY A 87 -8.54 5.26 -0.39
N TRP A 88 -9.05 4.12 -0.83
CA TRP A 88 -8.32 2.88 -0.99
C TRP A 88 -8.44 2.38 -2.42
N TYR A 89 -7.32 1.92 -2.98
CA TYR A 89 -7.20 1.51 -4.37
C TYR A 89 -6.49 0.17 -4.45
N GLN A 90 -7.02 -0.75 -5.26
CA GLN A 90 -6.51 -2.10 -5.48
C GLN A 90 -5.89 -2.19 -6.88
N GLN A 91 -4.63 -2.62 -6.96
CA GLN A 91 -3.94 -2.91 -8.21
C GLN A 91 -3.51 -4.38 -8.23
N LYS A 92 -4.14 -5.17 -9.09
CA LYS A 92 -3.87 -6.62 -9.21
C LYS A 92 -2.70 -6.91 -10.13
N VAL A 93 -2.57 -6.14 -11.22
CA VAL A 93 -1.53 -6.34 -12.22
C VAL A 93 -0.58 -5.15 -12.15
N PRO A 94 0.73 -5.36 -11.95
CA PRO A 94 1.72 -4.29 -12.02
C PRO A 94 1.60 -3.51 -13.34
N GLY A 95 1.54 -2.17 -13.26
CA GLY A 95 1.37 -1.31 -14.43
C GLY A 95 -0.08 -1.13 -14.92
N SER A 96 -1.05 -1.85 -14.35
CA SER A 96 -2.48 -1.59 -14.61
C SER A 96 -3.03 -0.41 -13.81
N ALA A 97 -4.13 0.18 -14.26
CA ALA A 97 -4.82 1.23 -13.50
C ALA A 97 -5.39 0.65 -12.18
N PRO A 98 -5.13 1.27 -11.02
CA PRO A 98 -5.75 0.88 -9.76
C PRO A 98 -7.28 1.05 -9.79
N VAL A 99 -8.00 0.14 -9.15
CA VAL A 99 -9.46 0.20 -8.98
C VAL A 99 -9.77 0.73 -7.59
N THR A 100 -10.61 1.75 -7.48
CA THR A 100 -11.08 2.26 -6.19
C THR A 100 -11.94 1.21 -5.48
N VAL A 101 -11.56 0.83 -4.26
CA VAL A 101 -12.33 -0.10 -3.42
C VAL A 101 -13.12 0.61 -2.33
N ILE A 102 -12.56 1.70 -1.76
CA ILE A 102 -13.24 2.59 -0.80
C ILE A 102 -12.89 4.04 -1.14
N TYR A 103 -13.85 4.94 -1.00
CA TYR A 103 -13.67 6.38 -1.10
C TYR A 103 -14.31 7.08 0.10
N SER A 104 -13.92 8.34 0.35
CA SER A 104 -14.43 9.13 1.48
C SER A 104 -14.38 8.37 2.82
N SER A 105 -13.31 7.61 3.06
CA SER A 105 -13.06 6.77 4.24
C SER A 105 -13.94 5.55 4.43
N ASN A 106 -15.22 5.59 4.06
CA ASN A 106 -16.17 4.51 4.36
C ASN A 106 -17.16 4.19 3.23
N LYS A 107 -17.13 4.93 2.12
CA LYS A 107 -18.04 4.70 1.00
C LYS A 107 -17.46 3.68 0.04
N ARG A 108 -18.25 2.70 -0.34
CA ARG A 108 -17.85 1.63 -1.27
C ARG A 108 -18.54 1.84 -2.62
N PRO A 109 -17.81 1.84 -3.76
CA PRO A 109 -18.41 1.91 -5.09
C PRO A 109 -19.30 0.70 -5.38
N SER A 110 -20.26 0.86 -6.30
CA SER A 110 -21.05 -0.25 -6.83
C SER A 110 -20.14 -1.26 -7.54
N GLY A 111 -20.42 -2.56 -7.37
CA GLY A 111 -19.61 -3.64 -7.95
C GLY A 111 -18.41 -4.08 -7.10
N ILE A 112 -18.04 -3.31 -6.07
CA ILE A 112 -17.08 -3.77 -5.07
C ILE A 112 -17.79 -4.63 -4.02
N PRO A 113 -17.27 -5.83 -3.71
CA PRO A 113 -17.94 -6.77 -2.81
C PRO A 113 -18.18 -6.23 -1.40
N SER A 114 -19.25 -6.70 -0.75
CA SER A 114 -19.65 -6.24 0.58
C SER A 114 -18.63 -6.48 1.70
N ARG A 115 -17.69 -7.39 1.44
CA ARG A 115 -16.62 -7.79 2.36
C ARG A 115 -15.52 -6.74 2.56
N PHE A 116 -15.45 -5.74 1.68
CA PHE A 116 -14.55 -4.59 1.83
C PHE A 116 -15.22 -3.47 2.62
N SER A 117 -14.57 -2.97 3.67
CA SER A 117 -15.02 -1.78 4.41
C SER A 117 -13.83 -0.89 4.76
N GLY A 118 -14.08 0.41 4.87
CA GLY A 118 -13.07 1.37 5.30
C GLY A 118 -13.50 2.15 6.52
N SER A 119 -12.51 2.62 7.27
CA SER A 119 -12.67 3.58 8.35
C SER A 119 -11.46 4.51 8.43
N LYS A 120 -11.61 5.64 9.11
CA LYS A 120 -10.50 6.57 9.40
C LYS A 120 -10.69 7.19 10.78
N PRO A 121 -10.37 6.46 11.87
CA PRO A 121 -10.27 7.09 13.18
C PRO A 121 -9.06 8.03 13.24
N GLY A 122 -9.30 9.33 13.40
CA GLY A 122 -8.23 10.34 13.49
C GLY A 122 -7.40 10.45 12.21
N SER A 123 -6.09 10.24 12.31
CA SER A 123 -5.12 10.35 11.22
C SER A 123 -4.76 9.01 10.56
N THR A 124 -5.39 7.91 10.98
CA THR A 124 -5.12 6.57 10.47
C THR A 124 -6.34 6.02 9.74
N GLY A 125 -6.20 5.78 8.44
CA GLY A 125 -7.15 5.02 7.64
C GLY A 125 -6.96 3.52 7.81
N THR A 126 -8.05 2.76 7.81
CA THR A 126 -8.04 1.30 7.86
C THR A 126 -8.94 0.74 6.77
N LEU A 127 -8.41 -0.15 5.93
CA LEU A 127 -9.17 -1.02 5.04
C LEU A 127 -9.33 -2.38 5.72
N THR A 128 -10.57 -2.82 5.89
CA THR A 128 -10.89 -4.16 6.39
C THR A 128 -11.45 -4.99 5.23
N ILE A 129 -10.90 -6.18 5.06
CA ILE A 129 -11.40 -7.17 4.10
C ILE A 129 -11.79 -8.40 4.92
N THR A 130 -13.09 -8.62 5.09
CA THR A 130 -13.59 -9.83 5.75
C THR A 130 -13.67 -10.96 4.74
N GLY A 131 -13.50 -12.21 5.17
CA GLY A 131 -13.63 -13.37 4.28
C GLY A 131 -12.73 -13.28 3.04
N VAL A 132 -11.44 -13.03 3.24
CA VAL A 132 -10.42 -12.90 2.18
C VAL A 132 -10.54 -14.02 1.16
N GLN A 133 -10.46 -13.68 -0.13
CA GLN A 133 -10.52 -14.63 -1.23
C GLN A 133 -9.22 -14.62 -2.03
N ALA A 134 -8.96 -15.67 -2.80
CA ALA A 134 -7.73 -15.75 -3.59
C ALA A 134 -7.55 -14.55 -4.56
N LYS A 135 -8.67 -14.04 -5.08
CA LYS A 135 -8.69 -12.88 -5.98
C LYS A 135 -8.42 -11.53 -5.30
N ASP A 136 -8.25 -11.50 -3.98
CA ASP A 136 -7.98 -10.28 -3.20
C ASP A 136 -6.47 -10.01 -3.05
N GLU A 137 -5.62 -10.95 -3.45
CA GLU A 137 -4.18 -10.75 -3.60
C GLU A 137 -3.90 -9.62 -4.60
N ALA A 138 -3.28 -8.54 -4.12
CA ALA A 138 -3.05 -7.31 -4.87
C ALA A 138 -2.14 -6.37 -4.08
N VAL A 139 -1.63 -5.34 -4.77
CA VAL A 139 -1.08 -4.14 -4.12
C VAL A 139 -2.23 -3.20 -3.78
N TYR A 140 -2.25 -2.70 -2.55
CA TYR A 140 -3.22 -1.75 -2.05
C TYR A 140 -2.55 -0.41 -1.73
N TYR A 141 -3.13 0.66 -2.27
CA TYR A 141 -2.71 2.03 -2.03
C TYR A 141 -3.79 2.76 -1.24
N CYS A 142 -3.38 3.58 -0.27
CA CYS A 142 -4.24 4.61 0.28
C CYS A 142 -3.92 5.96 -0.35
N GLY A 143 -4.89 6.87 -0.33
CA GLY A 143 -4.68 8.26 -0.68
C GLY A 143 -5.58 9.15 0.17
N GLY A 144 -5.10 10.33 0.53
CA GLY A 144 -5.84 11.33 1.28
C GLY A 144 -5.91 12.65 0.52
N TRP A 145 -6.95 13.43 0.79
CA TRP A 145 -6.95 14.85 0.44
C TRP A 145 -6.34 15.63 1.61
N ASP A 146 -5.45 16.57 1.34
CA ASP A 146 -5.02 17.52 2.34
C ASP A 146 -5.67 18.87 1.99
N SER A 147 -6.51 19.42 2.87
CA SER A 147 -7.15 20.72 2.60
C SER A 147 -6.18 21.90 2.73
N SER A 148 -5.01 21.70 3.36
CA SER A 148 -3.99 22.74 3.57
C SER A 148 -3.03 22.91 2.39
N SER A 149 -2.88 21.88 1.57
CA SER A 149 -2.10 21.87 0.35
C SER A 149 -3.00 21.37 -0.77
N SER A 150 -3.22 22.13 -1.84
CA SER A 150 -4.19 21.85 -2.92
C SER A 150 -3.88 20.59 -3.77
N TYR A 151 -3.21 19.59 -3.20
CA TYR A 151 -2.63 18.41 -3.82
C TYR A 151 -3.07 17.14 -3.06
N GLY A 152 -3.34 16.06 -3.77
CA GLY A 152 -3.60 14.76 -3.15
C GLY A 152 -2.32 14.17 -2.53
N VAL A 153 -2.47 13.51 -1.39
CA VAL A 153 -1.40 12.78 -0.71
C VAL A 153 -1.57 11.29 -1.00
N TRP A 154 -0.51 10.61 -1.42
CA TRP A 154 -0.50 9.22 -1.88
C TRP A 154 0.73 8.49 -1.35
#